data_AF-A0A0G4MQJ8-F1
#
_entry.id   AF-A0A0G4MQJ8-F1
#
_cell.length_a   1.000
_cell.length_b   1.000
_cell.length_c   1.000
_cell.angle_alpha   90.00
_cell.angle_beta   90.00
_cell.angle_gamma   90.00
#
_symmetry.space_group_name_H-M   'P 1'
#
loop_
_entity.id
_entity.type
_entity.pdbx_description
1 polymer ?
#
loop_
_entity_poly.entity_id
_entity_poly.type
_entity_poly.pdbx_seq_one_letter_code
_entity_poly.pdbx_strand_id
1 'polypeptide(L)' 'GWVSPRDFLIGLAIAQSFPGPNFNFAVFLGGLTAANAGHSAAAGALIAFIGIFTPGMVLVHGTMG' A
#
# COMPACT_ATOMS: atom_id res chain seq x y z
N GLY A 1 16.51 -1.21 7.17
CA GLY A 1 15.06 -0.98 7.36
C GLY A 1 14.32 -1.48 6.13
N TRP A 2 13.02 -1.73 6.23
CA TRP A 2 12.21 -2.28 5.13
C TRP A 2 11.99 -1.24 4.01
N VAL A 3 12.05 0.04 4.37
CA VAL A 3 11.91 1.19 3.47
C VAL A 3 12.92 2.27 3.88
N SER A 4 13.50 2.98 2.91
CA SER A 4 14.34 4.16 3.14
C SER A 4 13.51 5.33 3.66
N PRO A 5 13.95 6.06 4.71
CA PRO A 5 13.22 7.23 5.23
C PRO A 5 12.98 8.31 4.17
N ARG A 6 13.93 8.50 3.26
CA ARG A 6 13.80 9.45 2.15
C ARG A 6 12.65 9.07 1.23
N ASP A 7 12.60 7.82 0.80
CA ASP A 7 11.60 7.33 -0.16
C ASP A 7 10.21 7.28 0.47
N PHE A 8 10.14 6.98 1.78
CA PHE A 8 8.91 7.09 2.57
C PHE A 8 8.38 8.53 2.59
N LEU A 9 9.22 9.51 2.93
CA LEU A 9 8.81 10.91 3.02
C LEU A 9 8.42 11.49 1.65
N ILE A 10 9.14 11.14 0.58
CA ILE A 10 8.78 11.55 -0.79
C ILE A 10 7.45 10.92 -1.20
N GLY A 11 7.27 9.62 -0.98
CA GLY A 11 6.01 8.95 -1.28
C GLY A 11 4.83 9.52 -0.49
N LEU A 12 5.05 9.88 0.77
CA LEU A 12 4.05 10.52 1.62
C LEU A 12 3.70 11.92 1.10
N ALA A 13 4.70 12.73 0.74
CA ALA A 13 4.48 14.05 0.17
C ALA A 13 3.68 13.97 -1.13
N ILE A 14 3.99 13.02 -2.00
CA ILE A 14 3.22 12.75 -3.22
C ILE A 14 1.79 12.35 -2.87
N ALA A 15 1.60 11.41 -1.94
CA ALA A 15 0.26 10.96 -1.53
C ALA A 15 -0.59 12.11 -0.96
N GLN A 16 0.01 13.06 -0.24
CA GLN A 16 -0.67 14.24 0.30
C GLN A 16 -0.92 15.33 -0.75
N SER A 17 -0.17 15.33 -1.86
CA SER A 17 -0.33 16.30 -2.94
C SER A 17 -1.59 16.06 -3.77
N PHE A 18 -2.15 14.84 -3.74
CA PHE A 18 -3.35 14.48 -4.47
C PHE A 18 -4.50 14.16 -3.50
N PRO A 19 -5.74 14.60 -3.79
CA PRO A 19 -6.89 14.16 -3.01
C PRO A 19 -7.14 12.67 -3.27
N GLY A 20 -7.01 11.85 -2.22
CA GLY A 20 -7.24 10.40 -2.33
C GLY A 20 -7.13 9.68 -0.98
N PRO A 21 -7.59 8.43 -0.90
CA PRO A 21 -7.50 7.64 0.31
C PRO A 21 -6.05 7.23 0.59
N ASN A 22 -5.66 7.24 1.88
CA ASN A 22 -4.35 6.77 2.35
C ASN A 22 -4.07 5.29 1.99
N PHE A 23 -5.09 4.52 1.58
CA PHE A 23 -4.93 3.15 1.08
C PHE A 23 -3.98 3.07 -0.13
N ASN A 24 -3.96 4.08 -1.00
CA ASN A 24 -3.04 4.13 -2.13
C ASN A 24 -1.57 4.21 -1.67
N PHE A 25 -1.32 4.95 -0.58
CA PHE A 25 0.00 5.05 0.02
C PHE A 25 0.46 3.71 0.64
N ALA A 26 -0.46 2.95 1.25
CA ALA A 26 -0.14 1.62 1.76
C ALA A 26 0.28 0.63 0.64
N VAL A 27 -0.38 0.69 -0.53
CA VAL A 27 -0.02 -0.11 -1.72
C VAL A 27 1.37 0.30 -2.24
N PHE A 28 1.65 1.59 -2.32
CA PHE A 28 2.97 2.12 -2.69
C PHE A 28 4.07 1.61 -1.73
N LEU A 29 3.84 1.64 -0.42
CA LEU A 29 4.79 1.13 0.57
C LEU A 29 5.02 -0.37 0.44
N GLY A 30 3.99 -1.15 0.09
CA GLY A 30 4.12 -2.57 -0.20
C GLY A 30 5.04 -2.84 -1.39
N GLY A 31 4.88 -2.09 -2.48
CA GLY A 31 5.76 -2.18 -3.64
C GLY A 31 7.19 -1.74 -3.34
N LEU A 32 7.35 -0.65 -2.57
CA LEU A 32 8.66 -0.13 -2.17
C LEU A 32 9.41 -1.09 -1.22
N THR A 33 8.68 -1.78 -0.35
CA THR A 33 9.22 -2.83 0.53
C THR A 33 9.71 -4.01 -0.30
N ALA A 34 8.91 -4.48 -1.26
CA ALA A 34 9.31 -5.58 -2.15
C ALA A 34 10.51 -5.21 -3.01
N ALA A 35 10.55 -3.98 -3.55
CA ALA A 35 11.69 -3.48 -4.32
C ALA A 35 12.97 -3.43 -3.47
N ASN A 36 12.89 -2.95 -2.23
CA ASN A 36 14.04 -2.96 -1.30
C ASN A 36 14.49 -4.38 -0.93
N ALA A 37 13.57 -5.35 -0.93
CA ALA A 37 13.86 -6.77 -0.70
C ALA A 37 14.35 -7.51 -1.95
N GLY A 38 14.59 -6.83 -3.08
CA GLY A 38 15.04 -7.45 -4.34
C GLY A 38 13.95 -8.21 -5.11
N HIS A 39 12.68 -8.03 -4.75
CA HIS A 39 11.53 -8.65 -5.41
C HIS A 39 10.84 -7.65 -6.36
N SER A 40 9.90 -8.16 -7.17
CA SER A 40 9.09 -7.30 -8.04
C SER A 40 8.22 -6.34 -7.22
N ALA A 41 8.39 -5.04 -7.47
CA ALA A 41 7.58 -3.98 -6.85
C ALA A 41 6.07 -4.19 -7.12
N ALA A 42 5.72 -4.69 -8.30
CA ALA A 42 4.32 -4.96 -8.65
C ALA A 42 3.71 -6.08 -7.78
N ALA A 43 4.50 -7.13 -7.48
CA ALA A 43 4.06 -8.21 -6.60
C ALA A 43 3.83 -7.72 -5.16
N GLY A 44 4.75 -6.89 -4.64
CA GLY A 44 4.59 -6.27 -3.32
C GLY A 44 3.38 -5.34 -3.23
N ALA A 45 3.15 -4.54 -4.27
CA ALA A 45 1.98 -3.67 -4.36
C ALA A 45 0.68 -4.48 -4.39
N LEU A 46 0.62 -5.57 -5.16
CA LEU A 46 -0.55 -6.43 -5.24
C LEU A 46 -0.86 -7.11 -3.89
N ILE A 47 0.16 -7.59 -3.19
CA ILE A 47 -0.01 -8.19 -1.86
C ILE A 47 -0.54 -7.14 -0.87
N ALA A 48 0.03 -5.93 -0.86
CA ALA A 48 -0.43 -4.85 0.01
C ALA A 48 -1.87 -4.41 -0.32
N PHE A 49 -2.22 -4.37 -1.61
CA PHE A 49 -3.59 -4.11 -2.05
C PHE A 49 -4.56 -5.15 -1.51
N ILE A 50 -4.27 -6.44 -1.71
CA ILE A 50 -5.11 -7.52 -1.17
C ILE A 50 -5.20 -7.41 0.35
N GLY A 51 -4.08 -7.19 1.04
CA GLY A 51 -4.04 -7.09 2.50
C GLY A 51 -4.89 -5.96 3.07
N ILE A 52 -4.91 -4.78 2.42
CA ILE A 52 -5.64 -3.62 2.94
C ILE A 52 -7.13 -3.62 2.55
N PHE A 53 -7.48 -4.13 1.37
CA PHE A 53 -8.87 -4.12 0.89
C PHE A 53 -9.66 -5.36 1.28
N THR A 54 -9.03 -6.53 1.46
CA THR A 54 -9.74 -7.79 1.77
C THR A 54 -10.56 -7.71 3.06
N PRO A 55 -10.05 -7.19 4.19
CA PRO A 55 -10.84 -7.11 5.42
C PRO A 55 -12.09 -6.23 5.24
N GLY A 56 -11.97 -5.12 4.50
CA GLY A 56 -13.10 -4.24 4.20
C GLY A 56 -14.14 -4.93 3.30
N MET A 57 -13.71 -5.65 2.27
CA MET A 57 -14.61 -6.41 1.40
C MET A 57 -15.32 -7.55 2.15
N VAL A 58 -14.60 -8.27 3.00
CA VAL A 58 -15.14 -9.34 3.86
C VAL A 58 -16.15 -8.77 4.85
N LEU A 59 -15.85 -7.62 5.47
CA LEU A 59 -16.79 -6.99 6.39
C LEU A 59 -18.07 -6.56 5.66
N VAL A 60 -17.93 -5.89 4.51
CA VAL A 60 -19.08 -5.43 3.71
C VAL A 60 -19.98 -6.59 3.29
N HIS A 61 -19.44 -7.68 2.73
CA HIS A 61 -20.24 -8.82 2.28
C HIS A 61 -20.66 -9.78 3.41
N GLY A 62 -19.90 -9.80 4.51
CA GLY A 62 -20.13 -10.72 5.62
C GLY A 62 -21.11 -10.18 6.67
N THR A 63 -21.26 -8.86 6.80
CA THR A 63 -22.18 -8.25 7.77
C THR A 63 -23.36 -7.52 7.14
N MET A 64 -23.23 -7.03 5.90
CA MET A 64 -24.34 -6.48 5.12
C MET A 64 -24.85 -7.56 4.16
N GLY A 65 -25.58 -8.54 4.72
CA GLY A 65 -26.40 -9.47 3.96
C GLY A 65 -27.75 -8.86 3.59
#